data_AF-A0A1D1W6S7-F1
#
_entry.id   AF-A0A1D1W6S7-F1
#
_cell.length_a   1.000
_cell.length_b   1.000
_cell.length_c   1.000
_cell.angle_alpha   90.00
_cell.angle_beta   90.00
_cell.angle_gamma   90.00
#
_symmetry.space_group_name_H-M   'P 1'
#
loop_
_entity.id
_entity.type
_entity.pdbx_description
1 polymer ?
#
loop_
_entity_poly.entity_id
_entity_poly.type
_entity_poly.pdbx_seq_one_letter_code
_entity_poly.pdbx_strand_id
1 'polypeptide(L)'
;MATTSKVQSKLKTAAQFHKELMLETAIKATKEEGINQHAAAKKFSVSRVTIRNQMVHPNPSPHGGKAKLPDWAENSIADVKPSTG
;
A
#
# COMPACT_ATOMS: atom_id res chain seq x y z
N MET A 1 -3.67 37.02 4.23
CA MET A 1 -3.12 36.01 5.18
C MET A 1 -3.20 34.65 4.50
N ALA A 2 -2.09 34.17 3.95
CA ALA A 2 -2.04 32.86 3.29
C ALA A 2 -1.68 31.80 4.32
N THR A 3 -2.63 30.93 4.69
CA THR A 3 -2.37 29.76 5.51
C THR A 3 -1.69 28.70 4.63
N THR A 4 -0.37 28.62 4.69
CA THR A 4 0.38 27.51 4.09
C THR A 4 0.14 26.26 4.94
N SER A 5 -0.88 25.49 4.56
CA SER A 5 -1.09 24.12 5.05
C SER A 5 0.16 23.31 4.73
N LYS A 6 1.03 23.13 5.74
CA LYS A 6 2.20 22.26 5.66
C LYS A 6 1.67 20.84 5.52
N VAL A 7 1.60 20.34 4.29
CA VAL A 7 1.29 18.93 3.99
C VAL A 7 2.43 18.10 4.60
N GLN A 8 2.30 17.70 5.86
CA GLN A 8 3.19 16.70 6.46
C GLN A 8 3.01 15.41 5.66
N SER A 9 4.01 15.06 4.86
CA SER A 9 4.12 13.75 4.25
C SER A 9 4.22 12.73 5.38
N LYS A 10 3.15 11.96 5.59
CA LYS A 10 3.16 10.85 6.54
C LYS A 10 4.24 9.87 6.09
N LEU A 11 5.20 9.59 6.96
CA LEU A 11 6.25 8.61 6.69
C LEU A 11 5.60 7.24 6.45
N LYS A 12 5.99 6.58 5.35
CA LYS A 12 5.50 5.24 5.03
C LYS A 12 6.09 4.23 6.02
N THR A 13 5.30 3.26 6.45
CA THR A 13 5.80 2.16 7.28
C THR A 13 6.67 1.23 6.44
N ALA A 14 7.64 0.54 7.05
CA ALA A 14 8.49 -0.45 6.36
C ALA A 14 7.68 -1.50 5.58
N ALA A 15 6.54 -1.95 6.12
CA ALA A 15 5.63 -2.86 5.45
C ALA A 15 4.98 -2.26 4.19
N GLN A 16 4.68 -0.95 4.18
CA GLN A 16 4.14 -0.27 3.01
C GLN A 16 5.22 -0.12 1.93
N PHE A 17 6.43 0.30 2.34
CA PHE A 17 7.57 0.40 1.45
C PHE A 17 7.92 -0.95 0.80
N HIS A 18 7.92 -2.03 1.59
CA HIS A 18 8.17 -3.37 1.08
C HIS A 18 7.13 -3.80 0.04
N LYS A 19 5.84 -3.53 0.28
CA LYS A 19 4.76 -3.83 -0.69
C LYS A 19 4.93 -3.07 -2.00
N GLU A 20 5.31 -1.79 -1.94
CA GLU A 20 5.58 -0.98 -3.14
C GLU A 20 6.77 -1.55 -3.92
N LEU A 21 7.86 -1.93 -3.24
CA LEU A 21 9.04 -2.49 -3.87
C LEU A 21 8.76 -3.85 -4.53
N MET A 22 7.98 -4.72 -3.88
CA MET A 22 7.53 -5.99 -4.48
C MET A 22 6.62 -5.78 -5.69
N LEU A 23 5.78 -4.74 -5.68
CA LEU A 23 4.94 -4.40 -6.82
C LEU A 23 5.77 -3.87 -8.00
N GLU A 24 6.74 -2.98 -7.75
CA GLU A 24 7.63 -2.45 -8.78
C GLU A 24 8.45 -3.56 -9.44
N THR A 25 9.03 -4.47 -8.65
CA THR A 25 9.78 -5.61 -9.16
C THR A 25 8.90 -6.56 -9.97
N ALA A 26 7.67 -6.81 -9.54
CA ALA A 26 6.71 -7.60 -10.31
C ALA A 26 6.35 -6.95 -11.65
N ILE A 27 6.12 -5.64 -11.68
CA ILE A 27 5.83 -4.90 -12.91
C ILE A 27 7.02 -4.94 -13.85
N LYS A 28 8.24 -4.72 -13.32
CA LYS A 28 9.47 -4.79 -14.09
C LYS A 28 9.63 -6.15 -14.75
N ALA A 29 9.44 -7.23 -13.99
CA ALA A 29 9.49 -8.60 -14.52
C ALA A 29 8.44 -8.84 -15.62
N THR A 30 7.24 -8.29 -15.50
CA THR A 30 6.22 -8.42 -16.57
C THR A 30 6.56 -7.63 -17.83
N LYS A 31 7.21 -6.46 -17.69
CA LYS A 31 7.51 -5.56 -18.82
C LYS A 31 8.82 -5.90 -19.52
N GLU A 32 9.87 -6.20 -18.75
CA GLU A 32 11.23 -6.37 -19.25
C GLU A 32 11.59 -7.85 -19.47
N GLU A 33 11.19 -8.73 -18.55
CA GLU A 33 11.48 -10.17 -18.65
C GLU A 33 10.39 -10.96 -19.41
N GLY A 34 9.30 -10.29 -19.82
CA GLY A 34 8.18 -10.92 -20.55
C GLY A 34 7.40 -11.94 -19.71
N ILE A 35 7.53 -11.90 -18.38
CA ILE A 35 6.85 -12.85 -17.50
C ILE A 35 5.35 -12.57 -17.48
N ASN A 36 4.53 -13.62 -17.56
CA ASN A 36 3.08 -13.55 -17.39
C ASN A 36 2.71 -12.89 -16.05
N GLN A 37 1.74 -11.97 -16.04
CA GLN A 37 1.20 -11.33 -14.83
C GLN A 37 0.83 -12.31 -13.71
N HIS A 38 0.28 -13.47 -14.05
CA HIS A 38 -0.04 -14.54 -13.10
C HIS A 38 1.21 -15.16 -12.48
N ALA A 39 2.25 -15.40 -13.28
CA ALA A 39 3.53 -15.92 -12.79
C ALA A 39 4.25 -14.89 -11.92
N ALA A 40 4.25 -13.61 -12.33
CA ALA A 40 4.81 -12.51 -11.54
C ALA A 40 4.06 -12.33 -10.21
N ALA A 41 2.72 -12.35 -10.22
CA ALA A 41 1.91 -12.28 -9.01
C ALA A 41 2.29 -13.36 -7.99
N LYS A 42 2.46 -14.60 -8.46
CA LYS A 42 2.88 -15.73 -7.60
C LYS A 42 4.32 -15.58 -7.11
N LYS A 43 5.24 -15.14 -7.97
CA LYS A 43 6.68 -14.99 -7.65
C LYS A 43 6.94 -13.90 -6.62
N PHE A 44 6.23 -12.78 -6.72
CA PHE A 44 6.46 -11.60 -5.87
C PHE A 44 5.38 -11.41 -4.80
N SER A 45 4.48 -12.40 -4.62
CA SER A 45 3.40 -12.38 -3.62
C SER A 45 2.54 -11.11 -3.69
N VAL A 46 2.29 -10.61 -4.89
CA VAL A 46 1.44 -9.44 -5.16
C VAL A 46 0.20 -9.86 -5.93
N SER A 47 -0.90 -9.14 -5.74
CA SER A 47 -2.14 -9.43 -6.49
C SER A 47 -1.97 -9.12 -7.97
N ARG A 48 -2.43 -10.06 -8.82
CA ARG A 48 -2.55 -9.85 -10.28
C ARG A 48 -3.33 -8.58 -10.61
N VAL A 49 -4.38 -8.27 -9.84
CA VAL A 49 -5.21 -7.07 -10.04
C VAL A 49 -4.39 -5.81 -9.79
N THR A 50 -3.55 -5.80 -8.76
CA THR A 50 -2.66 -4.68 -8.45
C THR A 50 -1.64 -4.44 -9.57
N ILE A 51 -1.01 -5.50 -10.08
CA ILE A 51 -0.11 -5.40 -11.24
C ILE A 51 -0.85 -4.80 -12.45
N ARG A 52 -2.02 -5.35 -12.81
CA ARG A 52 -2.82 -4.87 -13.95
C ARG A 52 -3.20 -3.40 -13.77
N ASN A 53 -3.71 -3.02 -12.61
CA ASN A 53 -4.12 -1.65 -12.32
C ASN A 53 -2.95 -0.68 -12.41
N GLN A 54 -1.76 -1.05 -11.93
CA GLN A 54 -0.58 -0.21 -12.02
C GLN A 54 -0.04 -0.11 -13.46
N MET A 55 -0.17 -1.16 -14.27
CA MET A 55 0.19 -1.10 -15.69
C MET A 55 -0.74 -0.18 -16.49
N VAL A 56 -2.03 -0.18 -16.17
CA VAL A 56 -3.03 0.69 -16.81
C VAL A 56 -2.93 2.12 -16.28
N HIS A 57 -2.74 2.30 -14.97
CA HIS A 57 -2.59 3.59 -14.29
C HIS A 57 -1.25 3.60 -13.51
N PRO A 58 -0.14 4.06 -14.12
CA PRO A 58 1.20 4.04 -13.50
C PRO A 58 1.32 4.91 -12.25
N ASN A 59 0.50 5.96 -12.16
CA ASN A 59 0.42 6.86 -11.02
C ASN A 59 -1.03 6.90 -10.49
N PRO A 60 -1.48 5.84 -9.80
CA PRO A 60 -2.78 5.86 -9.18
C PRO A 60 -2.71 6.89 -8.04
N SER A 61 -3.44 7.99 -8.18
CA SER A 61 -3.68 8.85 -7.02
C SER A 61 -4.27 7.98 -5.91
N PRO A 62 -3.78 8.09 -4.66
CA PRO A 62 -4.22 7.25 -3.56
C PRO A 62 -5.74 7.42 -3.37
N HIS A 63 -6.51 6.52 -3.97
CA HIS A 63 -7.96 6.39 -3.78
C HIS A 63 -8.17 5.62 -2.48
N GLY A 64 -7.74 6.22 -1.39
CA GLY A 64 -7.94 5.77 -0.04
C GLY A 64 -8.57 6.92 0.74
N GLY A 65 -9.88 7.12 0.56
CA GLY A 65 -10.64 7.79 1.59
C GLY A 65 -10.38 7.05 2.90
N LYS A 66 -10.24 7.79 4.01
CA LYS A 66 -10.10 7.20 5.35
C LYS A 66 -11.20 6.15 5.46
N ALA A 67 -10.86 4.87 5.53
CA ALA A 67 -11.84 3.87 5.91
C ALA A 67 -12.28 4.32 7.30
N LYS A 68 -13.48 4.91 7.39
CA LYS A 68 -14.07 5.25 8.68
C LYS A 68 -14.32 3.90 9.34
N LEU A 69 -13.37 3.45 10.15
CA LEU A 69 -13.71 2.41 11.10
C LEU A 69 -14.81 3.01 11.98
N PRO A 70 -15.87 2.25 12.29
CA PRO A 70 -16.82 2.69 13.28
C PRO A 70 -16.10 2.85 14.63
N ASP A 71 -16.44 3.90 15.39
CA ASP A 71 -15.75 4.33 16.62
C ASP A 71 -15.48 3.19 17.63
N TRP A 72 -16.38 2.18 17.68
CA TRP A 72 -16.21 1.01 18.54
C TRP A 72 -14.96 0.19 18.22
N ALA A 73 -14.51 0.17 16.97
CA ALA A 73 -13.33 -0.56 16.52
C ALA A 73 -12.04 0.24 16.74
N GLU A 74 -12.11 1.58 16.74
CA GLU A 74 -10.96 2.43 17.11
C GLU A 74 -10.64 2.29 18.61
N ASN A 75 -11.67 2.26 19.45
CA ASN A 75 -11.51 2.13 20.90
C ASN A 75 -11.03 0.74 21.34
N SER A 76 -11.41 -0.32 20.62
CA SER A 76 -10.98 -1.70 20.90
C SER A 76 -9.47 -1.92 20.69
N ILE A 77 -8.83 -1.15 19.81
CA ILE A 77 -7.39 -1.30 19.52
C ILE A 77 -6.54 -0.54 20.56
N ALA A 78 -7.07 0.55 21.11
CA ALA A 78 -6.39 1.38 22.11
C ALA A 78 -6.33 0.74 23.51
N ASP A 79 -7.16 -0.28 23.79
CA ASP A 79 -7.28 -0.88 25.11
C ASP A 79 -6.30 -2.05 25.39
N VAL A 80 -5.43 -2.39 24.44
CA VAL A 80 -4.36 -3.39 24.69
C VAL A 80 -3.23 -2.74 25.50
N LYS A 81 -3.40 -2.67 26.82
CA LYS A 81 -2.28 -2.40 27.74
C LYS A 81 -1.39 -3.65 27.82
N PRO A 82 -0.06 -3.54 27.66
CA PRO A 82 0.83 -4.64 27.96
C PRO A 82 0.74 -4.95 29.46
N SER A 83 0.26 -6.15 29.80
CA SER A 83 0.43 -6.74 31.12
C SER A 83 1.92 -6.97 31.35
N THR A 84 2.60 -6.04 32.03
CA THR A 84 3.88 -6.31 32.68
C THR A 84 3.63 -7.33 33.80
N GLY A 85 3.97 -8.58 33.53
CA GLY A 85 4.23 -9.62 34.52
C GLY A 85 5.73 -9.83 34.65
#